data_AF-A0AA47GTZ0-F1
#
_entry.id   AF-A0AA47GTZ0-F1
#
_cell.length_a   1.000
_cell.length_b   1.000
_cell.length_c   1.000
_cell.angle_alpha   90.00
_cell.angle_beta   90.00
_cell.angle_gamma   90.00
#
_symmetry.space_group_name_H-M   'P 1'
#
loop_
_entity.id
_entity.type
_entity.pdbx_description
1 polymer ?
#
loop_
_entity_poly.entity_id
_entity_poly.type
_entity_poly.pdbx_seq_one_letter_code
_entity_poly.pdbx_strand_id
1 'polypeptide(L)'
;MNSSQIIFRNLAITLGTLMLLLAILFLLVSFSQEQSSTLVYTNFTIPVASESSSPSQESQNRRYVIDKHVVLMGQSFSMITSIYWDSYFLWPDLYVHNDLRSEDPDLIFPDEIVDIYNRLGTGNTYTQTERALIMDAYIKVYDRFKALGSHKDGSAWTLLWCGAKFDKDFLDRYAHRIDSEDLAIAKRYVDEEKYLD
;
A
#
# COMPACT_ATOMS: atom_id res chain seq x y z
N MET A 1 -2.41 17.62 53.39
CA MET A 1 -2.18 18.24 52.07
C MET A 1 -2.46 17.18 51.01
N ASN A 2 -3.57 17.34 50.27
CA ASN A 2 -4.16 16.27 49.48
C ASN A 2 -3.42 16.06 48.15
N SER A 3 -2.93 14.83 47.92
CA SER A 3 -2.23 14.36 46.73
C SER A 3 -2.96 14.62 45.41
N SER A 4 -4.27 14.86 45.45
CA SER A 4 -5.09 15.17 44.28
C SER A 4 -4.68 16.49 43.62
N GLN A 5 -4.30 17.53 44.39
CA GLN A 5 -3.91 18.82 43.79
C GLN A 5 -2.55 18.80 43.08
N ILE A 6 -1.69 17.84 43.41
CA ILE A 6 -0.36 17.68 42.79
C ILE A 6 -0.49 17.03 41.41
N ILE A 7 -1.41 16.07 41.27
CA ILE A 7 -1.66 15.36 40.00
C ILE A 7 -2.28 16.32 38.96
N PHE A 8 -3.25 17.16 39.36
CA PHE A 8 -3.85 18.13 38.45
C PHE A 8 -2.87 19.23 38.00
N ARG A 9 -1.91 19.63 38.84
CA ARG A 9 -0.86 20.59 38.44
C ARG A 9 0.10 20.00 37.41
N ASN A 10 0.48 18.74 37.56
CA ASN A 10 1.40 18.10 36.62
C ASN A 10 0.74 17.80 35.27
N LEU A 11 -0.56 17.52 35.25
CA LEU A 11 -1.32 17.31 34.00
C LEU A 11 -1.53 18.62 33.22
N ALA A 12 -1.74 19.75 33.91
CA ALA A 12 -1.88 21.06 33.24
C ALA A 12 -0.57 21.54 32.58
N ILE A 13 0.58 21.21 33.17
CA ILE A 13 1.90 21.59 32.64
C ILE A 13 2.26 20.75 31.41
N THR A 14 1.94 19.45 31.39
CA THR A 14 2.20 18.58 30.23
C THR A 14 1.28 18.85 29.04
N LEU A 15 0.03 19.25 29.27
CA LEU A 15 -0.85 19.70 28.18
C LEU A 15 -0.42 21.06 27.60
N GLY A 16 0.11 21.97 28.42
CA GLY A 16 0.62 23.27 27.98
C GLY A 16 1.86 23.17 27.09
N THR A 17 2.78 22.25 27.38
CA THR A 17 3.99 22.03 26.56
C THR A 17 3.70 21.32 25.24
N LEU A 18 2.71 20.42 25.20
CA LEU A 18 2.28 19.74 23.97
C LEU A 18 1.62 20.72 22.98
N MET A 19 0.81 21.66 23.47
CA MET A 19 0.17 22.69 22.63
C MET A 19 1.17 23.70 22.06
N LEU A 20 2.24 24.02 22.79
CA LEU A 20 3.29 24.94 22.31
C LEU A 20 4.15 24.30 21.19
N LEU A 21 4.42 23.00 21.28
CA LEU A 21 5.15 22.26 20.23
C LEU A 21 4.33 22.14 18.93
N LEU A 22 3.01 21.95 19.04
CA LEU A 22 2.10 21.89 17.88
C LEU A 22 1.97 23.23 17.15
N ALA A 23 2.01 24.35 17.87
CA ALA A 23 1.98 25.70 17.27
C ALA A 23 3.27 26.04 16.50
N ILE A 24 4.43 25.57 16.97
CA ILE A 24 5.73 25.76 16.29
C ILE A 24 5.80 24.93 15.00
N LEU A 25 5.21 23.72 15.00
CA LEU A 25 5.14 22.87 13.82
C LEU A 25 4.27 23.48 12.70
N PHE A 26 3.19 24.18 13.06
CA PHE A 26 2.31 24.84 12.09
C PHE A 26 2.93 26.10 11.43
N LEU A 27 3.82 26.79 12.13
CA LEU A 27 4.53 27.96 11.58
C LEU A 27 5.64 27.59 10.57
N LEU A 28 6.18 26.37 10.63
CA LEU A 28 7.22 25.91 9.69
C LEU A 28 6.67 25.43 8.34
N VAL A 29 5.41 24.99 8.28
CA VAL A 29 4.77 24.51 7.03
C VAL A 29 4.35 25.68 6.12
N SER A 30 4.20 26.90 6.66
CA SER A 30 3.71 28.05 5.89
C SER A 30 4.82 28.87 5.19
N PHE A 31 6.08 28.43 5.26
CA PHE A 31 7.23 29.18 4.74
C PHE A 31 8.04 28.43 3.67
N SER A 32 7.40 27.55 2.89
CA SER A 32 7.98 27.06 1.62
C SER A 32 7.32 27.78 0.46
N GLN A 33 7.96 28.89 0.13
CA GLN A 33 7.60 29.89 -0.86
C GLN A 33 7.67 29.33 -2.29
N GLU A 34 6.77 29.86 -3.10
CA GLU A 34 6.67 29.75 -4.55
C GLU A 34 7.99 29.95 -5.29
N GLN A 35 8.21 29.17 -6.36
CA GLN A 35 9.03 29.62 -7.47
C GLN A 35 8.47 29.10 -8.80
N SER A 36 7.56 29.88 -9.38
CA SER A 36 7.16 29.76 -10.79
C SER A 36 8.30 30.26 -11.67
N SER A 37 8.84 29.40 -12.54
CA SER A 37 9.74 29.80 -13.62
C SER A 37 9.06 29.55 -14.96
N THR A 38 8.67 30.64 -15.62
CA THR A 38 8.20 30.69 -17.00
C THR A 38 9.37 30.46 -17.96
N LEU A 39 9.23 29.49 -18.87
CA LEU A 39 10.04 29.43 -20.09
C LEU A 39 9.11 29.42 -21.31
N VAL A 40 9.15 30.53 -22.03
CA VAL A 40 8.67 30.69 -23.41
C VAL A 40 9.83 30.30 -24.32
N TYR A 41 9.68 29.29 -25.20
CA TYR A 41 10.14 29.40 -26.60
C TYR A 41 9.60 28.29 -27.53
N THR A 42 8.99 28.80 -28.62
CA THR A 42 8.88 28.31 -30.00
C THR A 42 8.14 27.03 -30.38
N ASN A 43 7.05 27.27 -31.12
CA ASN A 43 6.42 26.35 -32.07
C ASN A 43 7.44 25.88 -33.11
N PHE A 44 7.63 24.56 -33.21
CA PHE A 44 8.18 23.91 -34.39
C PHE A 44 7.13 22.91 -34.88
N THR A 45 6.49 23.20 -36.01
CA THR A 45 5.55 22.30 -36.68
C THR A 45 6.31 21.49 -37.71
N ILE A 46 6.40 20.18 -37.52
CA ILE A 46 6.77 19.18 -38.53
C ILE A 46 5.80 17.98 -38.38
N PRO A 47 5.35 17.35 -39.48
CA PRO A 47 4.03 16.73 -39.55
C PRO A 47 3.99 15.29 -38.99
N VAL A 48 2.75 14.91 -38.66
CA VAL A 48 2.23 13.60 -38.24
C VAL A 48 2.83 12.44 -39.05
N ALA A 49 3.40 11.45 -38.35
CA ALA A 49 3.03 10.03 -38.48
C ALA A 49 3.74 9.12 -37.45
N SER A 50 2.90 8.32 -36.79
CA SER A 50 3.16 6.97 -36.25
C SER A 50 3.82 6.81 -34.88
N GLU A 51 2.97 6.39 -33.94
CA GLU A 51 3.23 5.54 -32.76
C GLU A 51 4.46 5.90 -31.91
N SER A 52 4.29 6.88 -31.02
CA SER A 52 5.21 7.13 -29.92
C SER A 52 4.53 6.73 -28.60
N SER A 53 4.71 5.48 -28.20
CA SER A 53 4.59 5.12 -26.79
C SER A 53 5.77 5.78 -26.06
N SER A 54 5.48 6.86 -25.34
CA SER A 54 6.47 7.68 -24.65
C SER A 54 7.39 6.83 -23.74
N PRO A 55 8.73 6.89 -23.86
CA PRO A 55 9.69 6.16 -23.02
C PRO A 55 9.54 6.42 -21.52
N SER A 56 8.87 7.52 -21.15
CA SER A 56 8.63 7.90 -19.76
C SER A 56 7.69 6.95 -19.03
N GLN A 57 6.65 6.40 -19.67
CA GLN A 57 5.69 5.51 -18.99
C GLN A 57 6.21 4.08 -18.79
N GLU A 58 7.02 3.58 -19.73
CA GLU A 58 7.65 2.27 -19.61
C GLU A 58 8.70 2.22 -18.48
N SER A 59 9.36 3.36 -18.21
CA SER A 59 10.32 3.47 -17.10
C SER A 59 9.67 3.44 -15.71
N GLN A 60 8.43 3.94 -15.56
CA GLN A 60 7.75 4.05 -14.27
C GLN A 60 7.23 2.70 -13.75
N ASN A 61 6.92 1.77 -14.65
CA ASN A 61 6.34 0.47 -14.29
C ASN A 61 7.38 -0.63 -14.07
N ARG A 62 8.68 -0.34 -14.23
CA ARG A 62 9.74 -1.31 -13.96
C ARG A 62 9.89 -1.50 -12.45
N ARG A 63 9.91 -2.74 -12.01
CA ARG A 63 10.24 -3.11 -10.62
C ARG A 63 11.75 -3.12 -10.40
N TYR A 64 12.21 -2.45 -9.36
CA TYR A 64 13.60 -2.47 -8.91
C TYR A 64 13.66 -2.33 -7.38
N VAL A 65 14.68 -2.93 -6.77
CA VAL A 65 14.92 -2.87 -5.33
C VAL A 65 15.45 -1.49 -4.97
N ILE A 66 14.83 -0.85 -3.97
CA ILE A 66 15.20 0.46 -3.43
C ILE A 66 15.82 0.36 -2.04
N ASP A 67 15.53 -0.71 -1.29
CA ASP A 67 16.07 -0.94 0.05
C ASP A 67 15.98 -2.43 0.43
N LYS A 68 16.55 -2.80 1.58
CA LYS A 68 16.41 -4.10 2.23
C LYS A 68 15.93 -3.92 3.67
N HIS A 69 14.91 -4.67 4.06
CA HIS A 69 14.37 -4.64 5.42
C HIS A 69 14.71 -5.93 6.17
N VAL A 70 15.30 -5.80 7.36
CA VAL A 70 15.49 -6.94 8.28
C VAL A 70 14.24 -7.05 9.16
N VAL A 71 13.54 -8.17 9.05
CA VAL A 71 12.29 -8.41 9.77
C VAL A 71 12.53 -8.46 11.27
N LEU A 72 11.69 -7.74 12.00
CA LEU A 72 11.63 -7.72 13.46
C LEU A 72 10.53 -8.64 13.98
N MET A 73 10.65 -9.05 15.25
CA MET A 73 9.67 -9.90 15.90
C MET A 73 8.26 -9.31 15.85
N GLY A 74 7.31 -10.10 15.34
CA GLY A 74 5.89 -9.74 15.27
C GLY A 74 5.49 -8.89 14.06
N GLN A 75 6.42 -8.58 13.14
CA GLN A 75 6.06 -7.88 11.90
C GLN A 75 5.34 -8.80 10.92
N SER A 76 4.54 -8.17 10.05
CA SER A 76 3.91 -8.78 8.87
C SER A 76 4.32 -8.01 7.61
N PHE A 77 4.07 -8.58 6.43
CA PHE A 77 4.23 -7.84 5.17
C PHE A 77 3.43 -6.54 5.14
N SER A 78 2.20 -6.53 5.67
CA SER A 78 1.36 -5.32 5.72
C SER A 78 1.93 -4.22 6.60
N MET A 79 2.62 -4.58 7.70
CA MET A 79 3.36 -3.60 8.50
C MET A 79 4.57 -3.06 7.73
N ILE A 80 5.30 -3.92 7.01
CA ILE A 80 6.46 -3.50 6.21
C ILE A 80 5.99 -2.53 5.10
N THR A 81 4.94 -2.85 4.37
CA THR A 81 4.42 -1.93 3.34
C THR A 81 3.82 -0.65 3.92
N SER A 82 3.30 -0.67 5.16
CA SER A 82 2.92 0.56 5.85
C SER A 82 4.12 1.47 6.12
N ILE A 83 5.30 0.91 6.44
CA ILE A 83 6.52 1.69 6.71
C ILE A 83 7.08 2.29 5.42
N TYR A 84 7.21 1.48 4.37
CA TYR A 84 7.93 1.88 3.15
C TYR A 84 7.05 2.53 2.09
N TRP A 85 5.77 2.15 2.03
CA TRP A 85 4.85 2.53 0.95
C TRP A 85 3.62 3.27 1.44
N ASP A 86 3.52 3.58 2.74
CA ASP A 86 2.34 4.20 3.36
C ASP A 86 1.04 3.48 2.95
N SER A 87 1.10 2.14 2.92
CA SER A 87 -0.04 1.31 2.52
C SER A 87 -0.03 -0.04 3.21
N TYR A 88 -1.11 -0.35 3.92
CA TYR A 88 -1.35 -1.68 4.47
C TYR A 88 -1.77 -2.70 3.42
N PHE A 89 -2.28 -2.26 2.26
CA PHE A 89 -2.94 -3.12 1.28
C PHE A 89 -2.04 -3.55 0.12
N LEU A 90 -0.88 -2.92 -0.07
CA LEU A 90 0.06 -3.29 -1.13
C LEU A 90 0.93 -4.51 -0.78
N TRP A 91 0.73 -5.13 0.38
CA TRP A 91 1.54 -6.24 0.85
C TRP A 91 1.61 -7.46 -0.09
N PRO A 92 0.56 -7.84 -0.87
CA PRO A 92 0.68 -8.99 -1.78
C PRO A 92 1.74 -8.78 -2.84
N ASP A 93 1.90 -7.54 -3.30
CA ASP A 93 2.93 -7.16 -4.25
C ASP A 93 4.34 -7.29 -3.66
N LEU A 94 4.53 -6.97 -2.37
CA LEU A 94 5.81 -7.21 -1.68
C LEU A 94 6.12 -8.71 -1.55
N TYR A 95 5.13 -9.50 -1.14
CA TYR A 95 5.28 -10.95 -0.95
C TYR A 95 5.68 -11.66 -2.24
N VAL A 96 5.00 -11.41 -3.36
CA VAL A 96 5.24 -12.17 -4.61
C VAL A 96 6.61 -11.91 -5.24
N HIS A 97 7.32 -10.87 -4.79
CA HIS A 97 8.64 -10.49 -5.25
C HIS A 97 9.77 -10.92 -4.30
N ASN A 98 9.45 -11.56 -3.19
CA ASN A 98 10.41 -12.02 -2.19
C ASN A 98 10.35 -13.54 -2.04
N ASP A 99 11.52 -14.17 -1.97
CA ASP A 99 11.67 -15.60 -1.70
C ASP A 99 12.03 -15.77 -0.22
N LEU A 100 11.04 -16.16 0.58
CA LEU A 100 11.18 -16.28 2.03
C LEU A 100 11.24 -17.74 2.48
N ARG A 101 11.59 -17.94 3.75
CA ARG A 101 11.71 -19.26 4.38
C ARG A 101 10.39 -20.05 4.38
N SER A 102 9.26 -19.35 4.43
CA SER A 102 7.93 -19.95 4.41
C SER A 102 7.15 -19.52 3.17
N GLU A 103 6.47 -20.49 2.55
CA GLU A 103 5.51 -20.21 1.48
C GLU A 103 4.18 -19.63 2.01
N ASP A 104 3.90 -19.77 3.31
CA ASP A 104 2.71 -19.17 3.94
C ASP A 104 2.84 -17.64 4.02
N PRO A 105 2.00 -16.87 3.30
CA PRO A 105 2.06 -15.40 3.32
C PRO A 105 1.81 -14.77 4.70
N ASP A 106 1.15 -15.49 5.62
CA ASP A 106 0.92 -15.02 6.98
C ASP A 106 2.13 -15.26 7.91
N LEU A 107 3.17 -15.95 7.43
CA LEU A 107 4.37 -16.28 8.20
C LEU A 107 5.60 -15.57 7.62
N ILE A 108 6.10 -14.61 8.38
CA ILE A 108 7.40 -13.97 8.15
C ILE A 108 8.19 -14.00 9.46
N PHE A 109 9.46 -14.39 9.37
CA PHE A 109 10.27 -14.67 10.55
C PHE A 109 11.23 -13.51 10.86
N PRO A 110 11.49 -13.22 12.15
CA PRO A 110 12.54 -12.28 12.52
C PRO A 110 13.86 -12.73 11.92
N ASP A 111 14.71 -11.79 11.51
CA ASP A 111 15.99 -11.99 10.81
C ASP A 111 15.93 -12.20 9.29
N GLU A 112 14.75 -12.43 8.72
CA GLU A 112 14.60 -12.50 7.27
C GLU A 112 14.87 -11.14 6.62
N ILE A 113 15.45 -11.17 5.42
CA ILE A 113 15.70 -9.97 4.63
C ILE A 113 14.65 -9.90 3.54
N VAL A 114 13.84 -8.85 3.58
CA VAL A 114 12.86 -8.52 2.56
C VAL A 114 13.42 -7.43 1.66
N ASP A 115 13.55 -7.71 0.38
CA ASP A 115 13.86 -6.69 -0.63
C ASP A 115 12.64 -5.77 -0.78
N ILE A 116 12.87 -4.48 -0.57
CA ILE A 116 11.87 -3.43 -0.75
C ILE A 116 11.99 -2.90 -2.16
N TYR A 117 10.91 -2.97 -2.92
CA TYR A 117 10.84 -2.49 -4.29
C TYR A 117 10.26 -1.09 -4.37
N ASN A 118 10.45 -0.41 -5.50
CA ASN A 118 9.72 0.81 -5.79
C ASN A 118 8.20 0.57 -5.71
N ARG A 119 7.51 1.47 -5.01
CA ARG A 119 6.07 1.42 -4.79
C ARG A 119 5.31 1.54 -6.12
N LEU A 120 4.24 0.76 -6.28
CA LEU A 120 3.26 0.98 -7.35
C LEU A 120 2.34 2.15 -7.00
N GLY A 121 2.09 3.03 -7.96
CA GLY A 121 1.23 4.19 -7.83
C GLY A 121 1.87 5.35 -7.07
N THR A 122 1.24 6.52 -7.20
CA THR A 122 1.59 7.75 -6.46
C THR A 122 0.45 8.07 -5.50
N GLY A 123 0.68 7.84 -4.20
CA GLY A 123 -0.40 7.83 -3.19
C GLY A 123 -1.45 6.78 -3.57
N ASN A 124 -2.74 7.15 -3.52
CA ASN A 124 -3.84 6.26 -3.89
C ASN A 124 -4.20 6.28 -5.38
N THR A 125 -3.33 6.85 -6.23
CA THR A 125 -3.53 6.90 -7.68
C THR A 125 -2.65 5.86 -8.38
N TYR A 126 -3.26 5.04 -9.23
CA TYR A 126 -2.62 3.95 -9.95
C TYR A 126 -2.95 4.03 -11.45
N THR A 127 -1.96 3.80 -12.30
CA THR A 127 -2.17 3.56 -13.73
C THR A 127 -2.88 2.22 -13.96
N GLN A 128 -3.37 1.99 -15.18
CA GLN A 128 -4.00 0.71 -15.53
C GLN A 128 -3.03 -0.47 -15.39
N THR A 129 -1.77 -0.28 -15.81
CA THR A 129 -0.73 -1.30 -15.69
C THR A 129 -0.42 -1.62 -14.23
N GLU A 130 -0.27 -0.60 -13.38
CA GLU A 130 -0.02 -0.81 -11.96
C GLU A 130 -1.19 -1.50 -11.28
N ARG A 131 -2.45 -1.11 -11.58
CA ARG A 131 -3.62 -1.85 -11.09
C ARG A 131 -3.57 -3.32 -11.51
N ALA A 132 -3.23 -3.61 -12.77
CA ALA A 132 -3.13 -4.99 -13.24
C ALA A 132 -2.05 -5.79 -12.49
N LEU A 133 -0.89 -5.18 -12.20
CA LEU A 133 0.17 -5.79 -11.39
C LEU A 133 -0.30 -6.07 -9.96
N ILE A 134 -0.99 -5.12 -9.32
CA ILE A 134 -1.56 -5.31 -7.98
C ILE A 134 -2.56 -6.46 -8.00
N MET A 135 -3.51 -6.48 -8.95
CA MET A 135 -4.51 -7.56 -9.04
C MET A 135 -3.89 -8.93 -9.31
N ASP A 136 -2.85 -9.00 -10.14
CA ASP A 136 -2.09 -10.23 -10.36
C ASP A 136 -1.41 -10.71 -9.07
N ALA A 137 -0.81 -9.82 -8.28
CA ALA A 137 -0.21 -10.16 -6.99
C ALA A 137 -1.26 -10.68 -6.00
N TYR A 138 -2.41 -10.03 -5.90
CA TYR A 138 -3.52 -10.49 -5.06
C TYR A 138 -3.98 -11.91 -5.42
N ILE A 139 -4.12 -12.22 -6.71
CA ILE A 139 -4.53 -13.56 -7.14
C ILE A 139 -3.43 -14.60 -6.91
N LYS A 140 -2.16 -14.24 -7.11
CA LYS A 140 -1.04 -15.13 -6.78
C LYS A 140 -1.04 -15.50 -5.30
N VAL A 141 -1.26 -14.54 -4.41
CA VAL A 141 -1.35 -14.82 -2.96
C VAL A 141 -2.60 -15.64 -2.63
N TYR A 142 -3.73 -15.38 -3.29
CA TYR A 142 -4.93 -16.22 -3.15
C TYR A 142 -4.61 -17.68 -3.50
N ASP A 143 -3.98 -17.91 -4.65
CA ASP A 143 -3.57 -19.25 -5.10
C ASP A 143 -2.64 -19.93 -4.06
N ARG A 144 -1.76 -19.17 -3.40
CA ARG A 144 -0.91 -19.68 -2.31
C ARG A 144 -1.72 -20.09 -1.09
N PHE A 145 -2.67 -19.28 -0.64
CA PHE A 145 -3.56 -19.66 0.46
C PHE A 145 -4.35 -20.93 0.15
N LYS A 146 -4.90 -21.05 -1.08
CA LYS A 146 -5.61 -22.27 -1.48
C LYS A 146 -4.70 -23.50 -1.54
N ALA A 147 -3.44 -23.34 -1.93
CA ALA A 147 -2.47 -24.43 -1.93
C ALA A 147 -2.10 -24.94 -0.53
N LEU A 148 -2.16 -24.07 0.50
CA LEU A 148 -1.90 -24.45 1.90
C LEU A 148 -3.07 -25.23 2.53
N GLY A 149 -4.27 -25.10 1.96
CA GLY A 149 -5.46 -25.86 2.36
C GLY A 149 -6.43 -25.09 3.25
N SER A 150 -7.51 -25.75 3.66
CA SER A 150 -8.71 -25.09 4.22
C SER A 150 -8.50 -24.29 5.50
N HIS A 151 -7.43 -24.55 6.25
CA HIS A 151 -7.09 -23.72 7.41
C HIS A 151 -6.74 -22.27 7.04
N LYS A 152 -6.53 -21.98 5.75
CA LYS A 152 -6.31 -20.64 5.18
C LYS A 152 -7.53 -20.05 4.46
N ASP A 153 -8.69 -20.70 4.46
CA ASP A 153 -9.88 -20.19 3.75
C ASP A 153 -10.25 -18.78 4.25
N GLY A 154 -10.13 -18.54 5.57
CA GLY A 154 -10.30 -17.22 6.17
C GLY A 154 -9.40 -16.14 5.55
N SER A 155 -8.10 -16.42 5.46
CA SER A 155 -7.13 -15.52 4.83
C SER A 155 -7.42 -15.34 3.34
N ALA A 156 -7.82 -16.41 2.65
CA ALA A 156 -8.07 -16.41 1.21
C ALA A 156 -9.23 -15.48 0.81
N TRP A 157 -10.42 -15.62 1.41
CA TRP A 157 -11.53 -14.73 1.05
C TRP A 157 -11.33 -13.30 1.57
N THR A 158 -10.66 -13.12 2.72
CA THR A 158 -10.36 -11.77 3.26
C THR A 158 -9.41 -11.01 2.33
N LEU A 159 -8.43 -11.70 1.76
CA LEU A 159 -7.52 -11.13 0.76
C LEU A 159 -8.29 -10.63 -0.47
N LEU A 160 -9.28 -11.38 -0.96
CA LEU A 160 -10.09 -10.98 -2.11
C LEU A 160 -10.91 -9.71 -1.83
N TRP A 161 -11.52 -9.62 -0.65
CA TRP A 161 -12.22 -8.42 -0.21
C TRP A 161 -11.26 -7.21 -0.16
N CYS A 162 -10.06 -7.40 0.39
CA CYS A 162 -9.03 -6.35 0.38
C CYS A 162 -8.64 -5.93 -1.04
N GLY A 163 -8.53 -6.86 -1.99
CA GLY A 163 -8.15 -6.60 -3.38
C GLY A 163 -9.16 -5.73 -4.13
N ALA A 164 -10.45 -5.88 -3.82
CA ALA A 164 -11.53 -5.10 -4.43
C ALA A 164 -11.38 -3.58 -4.22
N LYS A 165 -10.58 -3.15 -3.22
CA LYS A 165 -10.20 -1.75 -3.00
C LYS A 165 -9.63 -1.07 -4.25
N PHE A 166 -8.80 -1.77 -5.02
CA PHE A 166 -8.03 -1.17 -6.12
C PHE A 166 -8.77 -1.20 -7.47
N ASP A 167 -9.68 -2.15 -7.65
CA ASP A 167 -10.48 -2.31 -8.86
C ASP A 167 -11.84 -2.91 -8.48
N LYS A 168 -12.91 -2.14 -8.70
CA LYS A 168 -14.29 -2.57 -8.35
C LYS A 168 -14.76 -3.77 -9.17
N ASP A 169 -14.16 -3.96 -10.36
CA ASP A 169 -14.47 -5.09 -11.23
C ASP A 169 -13.54 -6.29 -10.95
N PHE A 170 -12.67 -6.21 -9.94
CA PHE A 170 -11.68 -7.26 -9.61
C PHE A 170 -12.33 -8.63 -9.44
N LEU A 171 -13.32 -8.74 -8.56
CA LEU A 171 -13.97 -10.00 -8.24
C LEU A 171 -14.70 -10.60 -9.45
N ASP A 172 -15.27 -9.77 -10.31
CA ASP A 172 -15.94 -10.21 -11.53
C ASP A 172 -14.93 -10.64 -12.61
N ARG A 173 -13.89 -9.84 -12.82
CA ARG A 173 -12.83 -10.10 -13.81
C ARG A 173 -12.09 -11.40 -13.52
N TYR A 174 -11.83 -11.68 -12.24
CA TYR A 174 -11.09 -12.86 -11.80
C TYR A 174 -11.98 -14.00 -11.30
N ALA A 175 -13.31 -13.90 -11.43
CA ALA A 175 -14.26 -14.91 -10.95
C ALA A 175 -13.94 -16.35 -11.42
N HIS A 176 -13.41 -16.50 -12.64
CA HIS A 176 -13.04 -17.80 -13.20
C HIS A 176 -11.81 -18.47 -12.53
N ARG A 177 -11.08 -17.74 -11.68
CA ARG A 177 -9.92 -18.24 -10.92
C ARG A 177 -10.18 -18.38 -9.42
N ILE A 178 -11.33 -17.89 -8.96
CA ILE A 178 -11.66 -17.82 -7.55
C ILE A 178 -12.67 -18.93 -7.26
N ASP A 179 -12.49 -19.64 -6.14
CA ASP A 179 -13.49 -20.59 -5.66
C ASP A 179 -14.85 -19.90 -5.46
N SER A 180 -15.94 -20.55 -5.85
CA SER A 180 -17.26 -19.95 -5.83
C SER A 180 -17.72 -19.53 -4.42
N GLU A 181 -17.29 -20.25 -3.37
CA GLU A 181 -17.61 -19.90 -1.99
C GLU A 181 -16.83 -18.66 -1.53
N ASP A 182 -15.52 -18.64 -1.76
CA ASP A 182 -14.67 -17.49 -1.44
C ASP A 182 -15.14 -16.22 -2.18
N LEU A 183 -15.52 -16.37 -3.46
CA LEU A 183 -16.06 -15.29 -4.28
C LEU A 183 -17.38 -14.75 -3.70
N ALA A 184 -18.30 -15.64 -3.31
CA ALA A 184 -19.58 -15.25 -2.73
C ALA A 184 -19.41 -14.51 -1.40
N ILE A 185 -18.49 -14.97 -0.54
CA ILE A 185 -18.17 -14.31 0.72
C ILE A 185 -17.55 -12.94 0.46
N ALA A 186 -16.52 -12.85 -0.38
CA ALA A 186 -15.84 -11.58 -0.68
C ALA A 186 -16.82 -10.53 -1.25
N LYS A 187 -17.72 -10.93 -2.17
CA LYS A 187 -18.75 -10.05 -2.71
C LYS A 187 -19.73 -9.56 -1.64
N ARG A 188 -20.18 -10.46 -0.75
CA ARG A 188 -21.05 -10.08 0.37
C ARG A 188 -20.39 -9.01 1.25
N TYR A 189 -19.11 -9.15 1.56
CA TYR A 189 -18.38 -8.15 2.35
C TYR A 189 -18.23 -6.81 1.62
N VAL A 190 -18.00 -6.81 0.30
CA VAL A 190 -18.02 -5.56 -0.50
C VAL A 190 -19.41 -4.88 -0.44
N ASP A 191 -20.49 -5.65 -0.48
CA ASP A 191 -21.85 -5.11 -0.44
C ASP A 191 -22.23 -4.56 0.94
N GLU A 192 -21.87 -5.28 2.01
CA GLU A 192 -22.19 -4.97 3.41
C GLU A 192 -21.27 -3.88 3.98
N GLU A 193 -19.96 -4.07 3.90
CA GLU A 193 -18.93 -3.22 4.55
C GLU A 193 -18.36 -2.15 3.62
N LYS A 194 -18.75 -2.17 2.34
CA LYS A 194 -18.21 -1.31 1.28
C LYS A 194 -16.74 -1.60 0.97
N TYR A 195 -16.21 -0.83 0.02
CA TYR A 195 -14.81 -0.85 -0.33
C TYR A 195 -13.99 -0.25 0.81
N LEU A 196 -12.83 -0.82 1.10
CA LEU A 196 -11.90 -0.29 2.09
C LEU A 196 -11.31 1.05 1.61
N ASP A 197 -11.27 2.05 2.49
CA ASP A 197 -10.70 3.39 2.26
C ASP A 197 -9.19 3.50 2.48
#